data_AF-A0A1D7TJ39-F1
#
_entry.id   AF-A0A1D7TJ39-F1
#
_cell.length_a   1.000
_cell.length_b   1.000
_cell.length_c   1.000
_cell.angle_alpha   90.00
_cell.angle_beta   90.00
_cell.angle_gamma   90.00
#
_symmetry.space_group_name_H-M   'P 1'
#
loop_
_entity.id
_entity.type
_entity.pdbx_description
1 polymer ?
#
loop_
_entity_poly.entity_id
_entity_poly.type
_entity_poly.pdbx_seq_one_letter_code
_entity_poly.pdbx_strand_id
1 'polypeptide(L)'
;MTTTIEESLTSRYSQLEMTKLEREVMIFLQGYAKNRYSKYVIAPHIAAMSLQMNHLYEAMGFKNRVQMGKYMKCHFPELAGLKPVDKLWKKFIYDSIDRVAPFCFRCKDQSNCFACQLAG
;
A
#
# COMPACT_ATOMS: atom_id res chain seq x y z
N MET A 1 -21.62 -1.15 22.32
CA MET A 1 -22.10 -2.16 21.35
C MET A 1 -21.86 -1.62 19.95
N THR A 2 -20.63 -1.75 19.45
CA THR A 2 -20.24 -1.29 18.10
C THR A 2 -19.24 -2.27 17.49
N THR A 3 -19.48 -3.57 17.65
CA THR A 3 -18.69 -4.66 17.09
C THR A 3 -19.61 -5.45 16.17
N THR A 4 -19.84 -4.92 14.96
CA THR A 4 -20.53 -5.71 13.91
C THR A 4 -20.29 -5.21 12.48
N ILE A 5 -19.51 -4.14 12.26
CA ILE A 5 -19.23 -3.65 10.89
C ILE A 5 -17.80 -4.00 10.45
N GLU A 6 -16.79 -3.86 11.33
CA GLU A 6 -15.39 -4.24 11.01
C GLU A 6 -15.20 -5.75 10.83
N GLU A 7 -15.98 -6.57 11.54
CA GLU A 7 -15.85 -8.03 11.55
C GLU A 7 -16.34 -8.70 10.25
N SER A 8 -17.19 -8.00 9.47
CA SER A 8 -17.76 -8.50 8.21
C SER A 8 -16.84 -8.32 6.99
N LEU A 9 -15.75 -7.56 7.13
CA LEU A 9 -14.79 -7.26 6.06
C LEU A 9 -13.62 -8.24 6.02
N THR A 10 -13.46 -9.03 7.09
CA THR A 10 -12.64 -10.25 7.21
C THR A 10 -13.11 -11.40 6.31
N SER A 11 -14.14 -11.20 5.49
CA SER A 11 -14.84 -12.28 4.78
C SER A 11 -14.04 -12.94 3.63
N ARG A 12 -12.85 -12.46 3.25
CA ARG A 12 -12.02 -13.10 2.18
C ARG A 12 -10.55 -13.32 2.52
N TYR A 13 -10.00 -12.59 3.48
CA TYR A 13 -8.62 -12.80 3.95
C TYR A 13 -8.66 -13.24 5.40
N SER A 14 -8.06 -14.40 5.69
CA SER A 14 -7.86 -14.82 7.08
C SER A 14 -6.87 -13.87 7.78
N GLN A 15 -6.91 -13.81 9.11
CA GLN A 15 -5.93 -13.06 9.90
C GLN A 15 -4.48 -13.45 9.52
N LEU A 16 -4.25 -14.73 9.22
CA LEU A 16 -2.96 -15.23 8.78
C LEU A 16 -2.54 -14.66 7.42
N GLU A 17 -3.47 -14.51 6.48
CA GLU A 17 -3.18 -13.93 5.16
C GLU A 17 -2.84 -12.45 5.26
N MET A 18 -3.55 -11.70 6.12
CA MET A 18 -3.24 -10.29 6.36
C MET A 18 -1.83 -10.11 6.94
N THR A 19 -1.46 -10.92 7.93
CA THR A 19 -0.09 -10.90 8.50
C THR A 19 0.98 -11.29 7.48
N LYS A 20 0.71 -12.28 6.62
CA LYS A 20 1.63 -12.67 5.54
C LYS A 20 1.82 -11.53 4.55
N LEU A 21 0.72 -10.90 4.14
CA LEU A 21 0.74 -9.79 3.17
C LEU A 21 1.47 -8.57 3.74
N GLU A 22 1.24 -8.23 5.00
CA GLU A 22 1.99 -7.19 5.70
C GLU A 22 3.50 -7.46 5.65
N ARG A 23 3.89 -8.70 5.98
CA ARG A 23 5.29 -9.11 6.00
C ARG A 23 5.91 -9.07 4.60
N GLU A 24 5.21 -9.53 3.57
CA GLU A 24 5.68 -9.47 2.18
C GLU A 24 5.94 -8.02 1.75
N VAL A 25 4.98 -7.11 2.01
CA VAL A 25 5.13 -5.67 1.73
C VAL A 25 6.29 -5.06 2.52
N MET A 26 6.41 -5.39 3.80
CA MET A 26 7.49 -4.91 4.65
C MET A 26 8.85 -5.35 4.11
N ILE A 27 9.03 -6.64 3.80
CA ILE A 27 10.30 -7.18 3.28
C ILE A 27 10.65 -6.50 1.95
N PHE A 28 9.67 -6.33 1.06
CA PHE A 28 9.86 -5.62 -0.20
C PHE A 28 10.38 -4.19 0.05
N LEU A 29 9.70 -3.40 0.88
CA LEU A 29 10.10 -2.02 1.19
C LEU A 29 11.49 -1.95 1.87
N GLN A 30 11.79 -2.91 2.74
CA GLN A 30 13.09 -3.03 3.41
C GLN A 30 14.25 -3.24 2.44
N GLY A 31 14.01 -3.87 1.28
CA GLY A 31 15.00 -4.06 0.22
C GLY A 31 15.44 -2.76 -0.44
N TYR A 32 14.56 -1.75 -0.49
CA TYR A 32 14.82 -0.45 -1.13
C TYR A 32 15.06 0.69 -0.13
N ALA A 33 15.25 0.35 1.15
CA ALA A 33 15.40 1.33 2.21
C ALA A 33 16.78 2.03 2.13
N LYS A 34 16.78 3.37 2.11
CA LYS A 34 18.01 4.17 2.07
C LYS A 34 18.92 3.98 3.30
N ASN A 35 18.33 3.75 4.47
CA ASN A 35 19.06 3.67 5.73
C ASN A 35 18.32 2.79 6.76
N ARG A 36 18.95 2.53 7.91
CA ARG A 36 18.40 1.72 9.00
C ARG A 36 17.04 2.23 9.50
N TYR A 37 16.87 3.55 9.62
CA TYR A 37 15.59 4.13 10.03
C TYR A 37 14.48 3.83 9.03
N SER A 38 14.76 3.99 7.73
CA SER A 38 13.81 3.69 6.66
C SER A 38 13.49 2.20 6.62
N LYS A 39 14.47 1.34 6.92
CA LYS A 39 14.34 -0.11 6.93
C LYS A 39 13.53 -0.64 8.13
N TYR A 40 13.85 -0.18 9.34
CA TYR A 40 13.30 -0.78 10.56
C TYR A 40 12.13 0.00 11.17
N VAL A 41 11.91 1.25 10.75
CA VAL A 41 10.81 2.08 11.27
C VAL A 41 9.80 2.39 10.17
N ILE A 42 10.27 2.95 9.05
CA ILE A 42 9.36 3.44 8.01
C ILE A 42 8.75 2.29 7.20
N ALA A 43 9.53 1.30 6.78
CA ALA A 43 9.03 0.18 5.99
C ALA A 43 7.93 -0.64 6.72
N PRO A 44 8.10 -1.05 8.00
CA PRO A 44 7.03 -1.71 8.75
C PRO A 44 5.79 -0.82 8.91
N HIS A 45 5.98 0.48 9.17
CA HIS A 45 4.87 1.41 9.33
C HIS A 45 4.05 1.56 8.04
N ILE A 46 4.71 1.74 6.89
CA ILE A 46 4.05 1.80 5.59
C ILE A 46 3.34 0.48 5.27
N ALA A 47 3.96 -0.67 5.58
CA ALA A 47 3.33 -1.97 5.35
C ALA A 47 2.01 -2.10 6.11
N ALA A 48 1.99 -1.77 7.41
CA ALA A 48 0.80 -1.75 8.23
C ALA A 48 -0.27 -0.77 7.70
N MET A 49 0.11 0.46 7.36
CA MET A 49 -0.81 1.46 6.81
C MET A 49 -1.36 1.07 5.43
N SER A 50 -0.60 0.29 4.65
CA SER A 50 -1.04 -0.16 3.33
C SER A 50 -2.22 -1.13 3.38
N LEU A 51 -2.41 -1.85 4.49
CA LEU A 51 -3.52 -2.78 4.69
C LEU A 51 -4.85 -2.09 5.01
N GLN A 52 -4.82 -0.82 5.42
CA GLN A 52 -6.03 -0.06 5.73
C GLN A 52 -6.91 0.15 4.49
N MET A 53 -8.21 0.36 4.69
CA MET A 53 -9.18 0.51 3.59
C MET A 53 -8.93 1.73 2.70
N ASN A 54 -8.42 2.82 3.29
CA ASN A 54 -8.21 4.08 2.61
C ASN A 54 -7.00 4.06 1.67
N HIS A 55 -6.79 5.13 0.92
CA HIS A 55 -5.54 5.28 0.18
C HIS A 55 -4.36 5.39 1.16
N LEU A 56 -3.19 4.89 0.74
CA LEU A 56 -2.00 4.90 1.59
C LEU A 56 -1.62 6.31 2.07
N TYR A 57 -1.82 7.35 1.25
CA TYR A 57 -1.54 8.72 1.68
C TYR A 57 -2.49 9.17 2.80
N GLU A 58 -3.76 8.76 2.78
CA GLU A 58 -4.75 9.08 3.81
C GLU A 58 -4.48 8.31 5.09
N ALA A 59 -4.16 7.02 4.97
CA ALA A 59 -3.76 6.16 6.09
C ALA A 59 -2.52 6.72 6.83
N MET A 60 -1.58 7.29 6.08
CA MET A 60 -0.39 7.95 6.62
C MET A 60 -0.65 9.40 7.11
N GLY A 61 -1.86 9.92 6.98
CA GLY A 61 -2.23 11.29 7.40
C GLY A 61 -1.77 12.41 6.45
N PHE A 62 -1.37 12.09 5.22
CA PHE A 62 -1.01 13.09 4.21
C PHE A 62 -2.24 13.69 3.53
N LYS A 63 -2.13 14.96 3.13
CA LYS A 63 -3.23 15.68 2.46
C LYS A 63 -3.45 15.23 1.01
N ASN A 64 -2.40 14.74 0.34
CA ASN A 64 -2.48 14.38 -1.07
C ASN A 64 -1.36 13.41 -1.51
N ARG A 65 -1.52 12.86 -2.72
CA ARG A 65 -0.55 11.95 -3.36
C ARG A 65 0.86 12.53 -3.53
N VAL A 66 0.98 13.85 -3.66
CA VAL A 66 2.28 14.52 -3.86
C VAL A 66 3.11 14.47 -2.57
N GLN A 67 2.48 14.71 -1.42
CA GLN A 67 3.15 14.58 -0.11
C GLN A 67 3.64 13.15 0.12
N MET A 68 2.80 12.16 -0.18
CA MET A 68 3.21 10.75 -0.11
C MET A 68 4.38 10.45 -1.05
N GLY A 69 4.37 10.99 -2.28
CA GLY A 69 5.48 10.85 -3.22
C GLY A 69 6.79 11.43 -2.70
N LYS A 70 6.76 12.62 -2.09
CA LYS A 70 7.94 13.22 -1.45
C LYS A 70 8.44 12.36 -0.28
N TYR A 71 7.53 11.85 0.53
CA TYR A 71 7.86 10.98 1.66
C TYR A 71 8.56 9.69 1.21
N MET A 72 7.99 9.02 0.20
CA MET A 72 8.59 7.82 -0.40
C MET A 72 9.94 8.12 -1.04
N LYS A 73 10.09 9.23 -1.75
CA LYS A 73 11.39 9.64 -2.34
C LYS A 73 12.46 9.91 -1.29
N CYS A 74 12.08 10.39 -0.10
CA CYS A 74 13.00 10.65 1.00
C CYS A 74 13.58 9.34 1.59
N HIS A 75 12.73 8.33 1.78
CA HIS A 75 13.07 7.08 2.48
C HIS A 75 13.46 5.93 1.54
N PHE A 76 12.90 5.90 0.34
CA PHE A 76 13.06 4.88 -0.71
C PHE A 76 13.34 5.53 -2.07
N PRO A 77 14.48 6.23 -2.23
CA PRO A 77 14.79 7.00 -3.44
C PRO A 77 14.87 6.13 -4.70
N GLU A 78 15.44 4.92 -4.58
CA GLU A 78 15.53 3.95 -5.69
C GLU A 78 14.15 3.49 -6.13
N LEU A 79 13.31 3.11 -5.16
CA LEU A 79 11.93 2.69 -5.42
C LEU A 79 11.09 3.82 -6.05
N ALA A 80 11.32 5.06 -5.64
CA ALA A 80 10.68 6.24 -6.23
C ALA A 80 11.13 6.53 -7.65
N GLY A 81 12.34 6.12 -8.05
CA GLY A 81 12.80 6.19 -9.44
C GLY A 81 12.12 5.15 -10.35
N LEU A 82 11.77 3.98 -9.81
CA LEU A 82 11.15 2.88 -10.56
C LEU A 82 9.64 3.07 -10.76
N LYS A 83 8.99 3.84 -9.88
CA LYS A 83 7.53 3.99 -9.89
C LYS A 83 7.05 4.87 -11.07
N PRO A 84 6.08 4.40 -11.89
CA PRO A 84 5.41 5.24 -12.89
C PRO A 84 4.65 6.41 -12.25
N VAL A 85 4.69 7.59 -12.88
CA VAL A 85 4.13 8.83 -12.31
C VAL A 85 2.63 8.71 -12.03
N ASP A 86 1.87 8.12 -12.96
CA ASP A 86 0.41 8.02 -12.89
C ASP A 86 -0.12 6.94 -11.94
N LYS A 87 0.76 6.04 -11.47
CA LYS A 87 0.38 4.92 -10.60
C LYS A 87 0.30 5.37 -9.14
N LEU A 88 -0.67 4.89 -8.37
CA LEU A 88 -0.72 5.11 -6.92
C LEU A 88 0.33 4.24 -6.20
N TRP A 89 0.88 4.73 -5.08
CA TRP A 89 1.90 4.01 -4.30
C TRP A 89 1.43 2.65 -3.81
N LYS A 90 0.22 2.58 -3.25
CA LYS A 90 -0.38 1.31 -2.80
C LYS A 90 -0.45 0.31 -3.95
N LYS A 91 -1.01 0.71 -5.10
CA LYS A 91 -1.04 -0.16 -6.29
C LYS A 91 0.36 -0.59 -6.73
N PHE A 92 1.30 0.34 -6.83
CA PHE A 92 2.67 0.04 -7.26
C PHE A 92 3.38 -0.98 -6.36
N ILE A 93 3.27 -0.82 -5.04
CA ILE A 93 3.88 -1.74 -4.07
C ILE A 93 3.31 -3.15 -4.22
N TYR A 94 1.98 -3.28 -4.30
CA TYR A 94 1.32 -4.58 -4.39
C TYR A 94 1.56 -5.26 -5.75
N ASP A 95 1.50 -4.50 -6.85
CA ASP A 95 1.86 -5.00 -8.16
C ASP A 95 3.34 -5.45 -8.23
N SER A 96 4.23 -4.90 -7.39
CA SER A 96 5.66 -5.30 -7.37
C SER A 96 5.91 -6.60 -6.61
N ILE A 97 4.94 -7.08 -5.84
CA ILE A 97 5.00 -8.35 -5.12
C ILE A 97 3.98 -9.37 -5.68
N ASP A 98 3.42 -9.09 -6.87
CA ASP A 98 2.39 -9.91 -7.52
C ASP A 98 1.16 -10.17 -6.62
N ARG A 99 0.77 -9.17 -5.82
CA ARG A 99 -0.41 -9.20 -4.95
C ARG A 99 -1.39 -8.09 -5.33
N VAL A 100 -2.63 -8.23 -4.84
CA VAL A 100 -3.64 -7.16 -4.90
C VAL A 100 -3.88 -6.67 -3.48
N ALA A 101 -3.90 -5.34 -3.31
CA ALA A 101 -4.10 -4.78 -1.98
C ALA A 101 -5.51 -5.08 -1.45
N PRO A 102 -5.64 -5.36 -0.13
CA PRO A 102 -6.94 -5.61 0.45
C PRO A 102 -7.80 -4.35 0.32
N PHE A 103 -9.09 -4.56 0.10
CA PHE A 103 -10.12 -3.51 -0.07
C PHE A 103 -10.02 -2.67 -1.35
N CYS A 104 -9.08 -2.92 -2.26
CA CYS A 104 -9.01 -2.22 -3.55
C CYS A 104 -10.29 -2.37 -4.40
N PHE A 105 -11.00 -3.50 -4.30
CA PHE A 105 -12.26 -3.74 -5.02
C PHE A 105 -13.45 -2.88 -4.57
N ARG A 106 -13.34 -2.18 -3.43
CA ARG A 106 -14.39 -1.27 -2.92
C ARG A 106 -13.95 0.19 -2.97
N CYS A 107 -12.77 0.45 -3.51
CA CYS A 107 -12.23 1.80 -3.67
C CYS A 107 -12.96 2.51 -4.82
N LYS A 108 -13.35 3.78 -4.61
CA LYS A 108 -13.99 4.61 -5.65
C LYS A 108 -13.08 4.86 -6.85
N ASP A 109 -11.76 4.81 -6.64
CA ASP A 109 -10.73 4.96 -7.67
C ASP A 109 -10.31 3.64 -8.35
N GLN A 110 -11.13 2.58 -8.21
CA GLN A 110 -10.86 1.29 -8.87
C GLN A 110 -10.74 1.44 -10.38
N SER A 111 -11.60 2.24 -11.03
CA SER A 111 -11.54 2.48 -12.48
C SER A 111 -10.20 3.06 -12.92
N ASN A 112 -9.68 4.04 -12.20
CA ASN A 112 -8.36 4.64 -12.44
C ASN A 112 -7.22 3.65 -12.16
N CYS A 113 -7.38 2.80 -11.14
CA CYS A 113 -6.39 1.80 -10.79
C CYS A 113 -6.34 0.66 -11.81
N PHE A 114 -7.44 0.21 -12.39
CA PHE A 114 -7.50 -0.96 -13.28
C PHE A 114 -7.84 -0.62 -14.75
N ALA A 115 -7.76 0.66 -15.14
CA ALA A 115 -8.09 1.14 -16.49
C ALA A 115 -7.38 0.38 -17.63
N CYS A 116 -6.17 -0.14 -17.39
CA CYS A 116 -5.40 -0.91 -18.36
C CYS A 116 -6.00 -2.30 -18.68
N GLN A 117 -6.92 -2.82 -17.88
CA GLN A 117 -7.55 -4.14 -18.09
C GLN A 117 -8.85 -4.08 -18.91
N LEU A 118 -9.34 -2.88 -19.25
CA LEU A 118 -10.61 -2.67 -19.98
C LEU A 118 -10.42 -2.20 -21.43
N ALA A 119 -9.19 -1.89 -21.84
CA ALA A 119 -8.87 -1.63 -23.23
C ALA A 119 -8.47 -2.97 -23.89
N GLY A 120 -9.49 -3.73 -24.30
CA GLY A 120 -9.36 -4.75 -25.33
C GLY A 120 -9.20 -4.13 -26.70
#